data_AF-A0A8H8NCY1-F1
#
_entry.id   AF-A0A8H8NCY1-F1
#
_cell.length_a   1.000
_cell.length_b   1.000
_cell.length_c   1.000
_cell.angle_alpha   90.00
_cell.angle_beta   90.00
_cell.angle_gamma   90.00
#
_symmetry.space_group_name_H-M   'P 1'
#
loop_
_entity.id
_entity.type
_entity.pdbx_description
1 polymer ?
#
loop_
_entity_poly.entity_id
_entity_poly.type
_entity_poly.pdbx_seq_one_letter_code
_entity_poly.pdbx_strand_id
1 'polypeptide(L)'
;MLCSKYPATWAIYQDSGDNGAYIIEHGDNGRVVDLWRGLTDDGAKICTYPKGDPPSANRKWKFERLSNNTGETESQPLDGRLDRLHEAEIALEDNEIAFLKEQIASQSRELSRVKRELVEESARLSEVRQTLRDQTFASFLAGVQRTVESQAQETRRFQERLDALEPAMERGLQLRHKEF
;
A
#
# COMPACT_ATOMS: atom_id res chain seq x y z
N MET A 1 -46.19 18.64 24.16
CA MET A 1 -47.00 17.40 24.12
C MET A 1 -47.75 17.32 25.43
N LEU A 2 -49.07 17.48 25.42
CA LEU A 2 -49.90 17.40 26.64
C LEU A 2 -50.19 15.91 26.90
N CYS A 3 -49.43 15.28 27.79
CA CYS A 3 -49.86 13.99 28.35
C CYS A 3 -51.08 14.24 29.23
N SER A 4 -52.20 13.60 28.90
CA SER A 4 -53.46 13.79 29.62
C SER A 4 -53.34 13.24 31.06
N LYS A 5 -54.03 13.89 32.00
CA LYS A 5 -54.01 13.59 33.45
C LYS A 5 -54.70 12.27 33.84
N TYR A 6 -55.29 11.54 32.89
CA TYR A 6 -56.04 10.31 33.13
C TYR A 6 -55.49 9.19 32.25
N PRO A 7 -55.13 8.02 32.81
CA PRO A 7 -54.77 6.87 31.99
C PRO A 7 -55.99 6.44 31.18
N ALA A 8 -55.85 6.37 29.86
CA ALA A 8 -56.82 5.69 29.02
C ALA A 8 -56.59 4.17 29.17
N THR A 9 -57.61 3.44 29.60
CA THR A 9 -57.57 1.97 29.58
C THR A 9 -57.93 1.51 28.18
N TRP A 10 -57.18 0.56 27.64
CA TRP A 10 -57.45 -0.05 26.33
C TRP A 10 -57.55 -1.56 26.50
N ALA A 11 -58.62 -2.14 25.97
CA ALA A 11 -58.82 -3.58 25.94
C ALA A 11 -58.55 -4.10 24.53
N ILE A 12 -57.85 -5.24 24.43
CA ILE A 12 -57.61 -5.93 23.17
C ILE A 12 -58.22 -7.32 23.29
N TYR A 13 -59.15 -7.64 22.39
CA TYR A 13 -59.77 -8.96 22.33
C TYR A 13 -59.75 -9.49 20.90
N GLN A 14 -59.63 -10.80 20.79
CA GLN A 14 -59.73 -11.51 19.52
C GLN A 14 -61.19 -11.45 19.05
N ASP A 15 -61.39 -11.09 17.78
CA ASP A 15 -62.71 -11.12 17.15
C ASP A 15 -63.15 -12.58 16.94
N SER A 16 -64.28 -12.96 17.52
CA SER A 16 -64.78 -14.35 17.44
C SER A 16 -65.21 -14.76 16.03
N GLY A 17 -65.42 -13.79 15.14
CA GLY A 17 -65.83 -14.02 13.76
C GLY A 17 -64.69 -14.16 12.74
N ASP A 18 -63.43 -13.91 13.12
CA ASP A 18 -62.30 -13.93 12.17
C ASP A 18 -60.99 -14.35 12.86
N ASN A 19 -60.40 -15.45 12.39
CA ASN A 19 -59.23 -16.05 13.03
C ASN A 19 -58.00 -15.13 12.87
N GLY A 20 -57.52 -14.57 13.98
CA GLY A 20 -56.36 -13.69 14.03
C GLY A 20 -56.66 -12.21 13.83
N ALA A 21 -57.94 -11.80 13.77
CA ALA A 21 -58.32 -10.39 13.87
C ALA A 21 -58.57 -10.00 15.33
N TYR A 22 -58.22 -8.76 15.67
CA TYR A 22 -58.39 -8.19 16.99
C TYR A 22 -59.19 -6.89 16.92
N ILE A 23 -59.93 -6.62 18.00
CA ILE A 23 -60.59 -5.34 18.24
C ILE A 23 -59.87 -4.65 19.40
N ILE A 24 -59.61 -3.37 19.23
CA ILE A 24 -58.97 -2.52 20.24
C ILE A 24 -60.03 -1.53 20.73
N GLU A 25 -60.46 -1.67 21.98
CA GLU A 25 -61.55 -0.90 22.58
C GLU A 25 -61.03 0.09 23.61
N HIS A 26 -61.58 1.31 23.58
CA HIS A 26 -61.23 2.39 24.49
C HIS A 26 -62.06 2.31 25.78
N GLY A 27 -61.50 1.68 26.81
CA GLY A 27 -62.19 1.41 28.07
C GLY A 27 -63.49 0.64 27.83
N ASP A 28 -64.53 0.97 28.59
CA ASP A 28 -65.83 0.28 28.51
C ASP A 28 -66.91 1.15 27.81
N ASN A 29 -66.51 2.03 26.90
CA ASN A 29 -67.44 3.00 26.28
C ASN A 29 -67.99 2.57 24.91
N GLY A 30 -67.73 1.33 24.47
CA GLY A 30 -68.24 0.79 23.21
C GLY A 30 -67.60 1.39 21.95
N ARG A 31 -66.49 2.15 22.10
CA ARG A 31 -65.75 2.73 20.98
C ARG A 31 -64.46 1.98 20.73
N VAL A 32 -64.18 1.73 19.46
CA VAL A 32 -63.02 0.96 19.01
C VAL A 32 -62.14 1.79 18.10
N VAL A 33 -60.90 1.35 17.93
CA VAL A 33 -59.96 1.91 16.96
C VAL A 33 -60.48 1.63 15.54
N ASP A 34 -60.74 2.70 14.80
CA ASP A 34 -61.30 2.71 13.45
C ASP A 34 -60.35 3.43 12.50
N LEU A 35 -60.01 2.77 11.41
CA LEU A 35 -59.33 3.38 10.27
C LEU A 35 -60.35 4.18 9.48
N TRP A 36 -60.17 5.51 9.43
CA TRP A 36 -61.16 6.44 8.90
C TRP A 36 -61.56 6.05 7.48
N ARG A 37 -62.85 5.69 7.31
CA ARG A 37 -63.45 5.25 6.03
C ARG A 37 -62.76 4.05 5.37
N GLY A 38 -61.92 3.31 6.10
CA GLY A 38 -61.13 2.21 5.53
C GLY A 38 -60.13 2.66 4.46
N LEU A 39 -59.66 3.91 4.52
CA LEU A 39 -58.64 4.42 3.60
C LEU A 39 -57.32 3.68 3.84
N THR A 40 -56.63 3.33 2.76
CA THR A 40 -55.35 2.60 2.78
C THR A 40 -54.15 3.46 2.41
N ASP A 41 -54.38 4.76 2.17
CA ASP A 41 -53.34 5.72 1.83
C ASP A 41 -52.46 6.05 3.05
N ASP A 42 -51.19 6.37 2.79
CA ASP A 42 -50.28 6.85 3.82
C ASP A 42 -50.82 8.13 4.47
N GLY A 43 -50.75 8.17 5.80
CA GLY A 43 -51.34 9.26 6.59
C GLY A 43 -52.86 9.15 6.78
N ALA A 44 -53.48 8.03 6.38
CA ALA A 44 -54.87 7.75 6.72
C ALA A 44 -55.09 7.88 8.24
N LYS A 45 -56.15 8.62 8.59
CA LYS A 45 -56.44 8.96 9.98
C LYS A 45 -56.96 7.74 10.73
N ILE A 46 -56.41 7.51 11.93
CA ILE A 46 -56.95 6.58 12.92
C ILE A 46 -57.79 7.38 13.93
N CYS A 47 -58.97 6.87 14.27
CA CYS A 47 -59.90 7.50 15.21
C CYS A 47 -60.61 6.48 16.11
N THR A 48 -61.40 6.95 17.07
CA THR A 48 -62.32 6.09 17.82
C THR A 48 -63.73 6.23 17.26
N TYR A 49 -64.41 5.10 17.07
CA TYR A 49 -65.76 5.04 16.52
C TYR A 49 -66.59 3.93 17.19
N PRO A 50 -67.92 4.00 17.25
CA PRO A 50 -68.73 2.89 17.76
C PRO A 50 -68.39 1.55 17.09
N LYS A 51 -68.24 0.48 17.90
CA LYS A 51 -67.86 -0.87 17.44
C LYS A 51 -68.72 -1.37 16.27
N GLY A 52 -70.04 -1.24 16.41
CA GLY A 52 -71.01 -1.91 15.54
C GLY A 52 -71.07 -3.41 15.81
N ASP A 53 -72.15 -4.06 15.37
CA ASP A 53 -72.31 -5.52 15.47
C ASP A 53 -72.98 -6.05 14.17
N PRO A 54 -72.26 -6.78 13.30
CA PRO A 54 -70.85 -7.17 13.42
C PRO A 54 -69.89 -5.98 13.18
N PRO A 55 -68.65 -6.05 13.70
CA PRO A 55 -67.64 -5.04 13.43
C PRO A 55 -67.22 -5.03 11.95
N SER A 56 -67.14 -3.84 11.36
CA SER A 56 -66.66 -3.64 9.99
C SER A 56 -65.14 -3.87 9.88
N ALA A 57 -64.66 -4.22 8.67
CA ALA A 57 -63.26 -4.57 8.44
C ALA A 57 -62.27 -3.46 8.85
N ASN A 58 -62.64 -2.18 8.71
CA ASN A 58 -61.81 -1.04 9.10
C ASN A 58 -61.66 -0.85 10.63
N ARG A 59 -62.26 -1.73 11.44
CA ARG A 59 -62.14 -1.79 12.90
C ARG A 59 -61.44 -3.06 13.38
N LYS A 60 -61.02 -3.92 12.44
CA LYS A 60 -60.33 -5.17 12.70
C LYS A 60 -58.83 -4.98 12.46
N TRP A 61 -58.03 -5.42 13.41
CA TRP A 61 -56.58 -5.23 13.41
C TRP A 61 -55.86 -6.57 13.42
N LYS A 62 -54.73 -6.66 12.72
CA LYS A 62 -53.83 -7.80 12.79
C LYS A 62 -52.49 -7.32 13.31
N PHE A 63 -51.90 -8.11 14.20
CA PHE A 63 -50.56 -7.84 14.71
C PHE A 63 -49.57 -8.76 14.04
N GLU A 64 -48.53 -8.19 13.46
CA GLU A 64 -47.39 -8.92 12.94
C GLU A 64 -46.23 -8.76 13.92
N ARG A 65 -45.57 -9.88 14.24
CA ARG A 65 -44.38 -9.86 15.07
C ARG A 65 -43.21 -9.31 14.26
N LEU A 66 -42.80 -8.08 14.52
CA LEU A 66 -41.67 -7.45 13.83
C LEU A 66 -40.30 -7.98 14.29
N SER A 67 -40.19 -8.47 15.53
CA SER A 67 -38.94 -9.03 16.07
C SER A 67 -39.19 -9.95 17.27
N ASN A 68 -38.21 -10.79 17.58
CA ASN A 68 -38.21 -11.61 18.79
C ASN A 68 -37.69 -10.88 20.03
N ASN A 69 -37.24 -9.63 19.89
CA ASN A 69 -36.78 -8.83 21.02
C ASN A 69 -37.98 -8.45 21.91
N THR A 70 -38.06 -9.01 23.11
CA THR A 70 -39.13 -8.75 24.11
C THR A 70 -38.99 -7.39 24.80
N GLY A 71 -38.01 -6.56 24.43
CA GLY A 71 -37.71 -5.31 25.13
C GLY A 71 -37.06 -5.52 26.51
N GLU A 72 -37.01 -6.76 26.99
CA GLU A 72 -36.19 -7.20 28.12
C GLU A 72 -34.78 -7.54 27.61
N THR A 73 -34.10 -6.55 27.07
CA THR A 73 -32.64 -6.57 27.24
C THR A 73 -32.42 -5.96 28.61
N GLU A 74 -32.17 -6.81 29.62
CA GLU A 74 -31.37 -6.38 30.75
C GLU A 74 -30.22 -5.58 30.16
N SER A 75 -30.17 -4.29 30.47
CA SER A 75 -29.08 -3.40 30.09
C SER A 75 -27.78 -3.91 30.73
N GLN A 76 -27.18 -4.94 30.17
CA GLN A 76 -25.73 -5.00 30.15
C GLN A 76 -25.30 -3.77 29.37
N PRO A 77 -24.55 -2.84 29.98
CA PRO A 77 -24.24 -1.56 29.37
C PRO A 77 -23.50 -1.82 28.05
N LEU A 78 -24.14 -1.47 26.94
CA LEU A 78 -23.55 -1.51 25.60
C LEU A 78 -22.25 -0.69 25.53
N ASP A 79 -22.10 0.31 26.42
CA ASP A 79 -20.88 1.10 26.61
C ASP A 79 -19.64 0.21 26.76
N GLY A 80 -19.68 -0.83 27.61
CA GLY A 80 -18.49 -1.65 27.86
C GLY A 80 -18.16 -2.69 26.79
N ARG A 81 -19.10 -3.02 25.89
CA ARG A 81 -18.85 -3.98 24.81
C ARG A 81 -18.22 -3.32 23.60
N LEU A 82 -18.66 -2.11 23.28
CA LEU A 82 -18.08 -1.32 22.20
C LEU A 82 -16.64 -0.92 22.54
N ASP A 83 -16.39 -0.52 23.79
CA ASP A 83 -15.04 -0.18 24.28
C ASP A 83 -14.09 -1.39 24.19
N ARG A 84 -14.51 -2.58 24.64
CA ARG A 84 -13.68 -3.79 24.55
C ARG A 84 -13.42 -4.24 23.12
N LEU A 85 -14.37 -4.05 22.21
CA LEU A 85 -14.18 -4.37 20.80
C LEU A 85 -13.20 -3.39 20.15
N HIS A 86 -13.34 -2.09 20.42
CA HIS A 86 -12.38 -1.08 19.96
C HIS A 86 -10.98 -1.31 20.56
N GLU A 87 -10.86 -1.62 21.85
CA GLU A 87 -9.57 -1.92 22.49
C GLU A 87 -8.91 -3.17 21.87
N ALA A 88 -9.69 -4.21 21.56
CA ALA A 88 -9.18 -5.41 20.91
C ALA A 88 -8.74 -5.14 19.46
N GLU A 89 -9.47 -4.30 18.74
CA GLU A 89 -9.14 -3.90 17.37
C GLU A 89 -7.87 -3.04 17.34
N ILE A 90 -7.77 -2.05 18.24
CA ILE A 90 -6.55 -1.24 18.42
C ILE A 90 -5.36 -2.14 18.77
N ALA A 91 -5.54 -3.13 19.66
CA ALA A 91 -4.46 -4.05 20.01
C ALA A 91 -4.02 -4.93 18.82
N LEU A 92 -4.92 -5.31 17.93
CA LEU A 92 -4.58 -6.04 16.70
C LEU A 92 -3.80 -5.13 15.74
N GLU A 93 -4.26 -3.90 15.53
CA GLU A 93 -3.58 -2.91 14.69
C GLU A 93 -2.18 -2.57 15.24
N ASP A 94 -2.03 -2.41 16.56
CA ASP A 94 -0.73 -2.16 17.19
C ASP A 94 0.26 -3.32 16.97
N ASN A 95 -0.22 -4.57 17.01
CA ASN A 95 0.58 -5.74 16.70
C ASN A 95 1.01 -5.77 15.22
N GLU A 96 0.10 -5.41 14.30
CA GLU A 96 0.43 -5.30 12.88
C GLU A 96 1.44 -4.17 12.62
N ILE A 97 1.26 -3.01 13.26
CA ILE A 97 2.20 -1.88 13.20
C ILE A 97 3.57 -2.30 13.73
N ALA A 98 3.63 -3.02 14.86
CA ALA A 98 4.89 -3.50 15.43
C ALA A 98 5.61 -4.46 14.46
N PHE A 99 4.88 -5.37 13.83
CA PHE A 99 5.41 -6.30 12.85
C PHE A 99 5.95 -5.59 11.60
N LEU A 100 5.19 -4.64 11.05
CA LEU A 100 5.61 -3.84 9.89
C LEU A 100 6.84 -2.98 10.22
N LYS A 101 6.92 -2.41 11.42
CA LYS A 101 8.08 -1.65 11.88
C LYS A 101 9.35 -2.50 11.93
N GLU A 102 9.27 -3.74 12.43
CA GLU A 102 10.44 -4.62 12.44
C GLU A 102 10.86 -5.03 11.03
N GLN A 103 9.91 -5.29 10.12
CA GLN A 103 10.23 -5.55 8.72
C GLN A 103 10.95 -4.37 8.06
N ILE A 104 10.44 -3.14 8.24
CA ILE A 104 11.09 -1.92 7.72
C ILE A 104 12.49 -1.76 8.31
N ALA A 105 12.66 -2.03 9.61
CA ALA A 105 13.97 -1.97 10.25
C ALA A 105 14.93 -3.01 9.67
N SER A 106 14.48 -4.25 9.45
CA SER A 106 15.27 -5.31 8.82
C SER A 106 15.69 -4.93 7.40
N GLN A 107 14.75 -4.48 6.57
CA GLN A 107 15.02 -4.03 5.20
C GLN A 107 15.99 -2.85 5.17
N SER A 108 15.86 -1.90 6.10
CA SER A 108 16.76 -0.75 6.20
C SER A 108 18.19 -1.17 6.54
N ARG A 109 18.36 -2.19 7.39
CA ARG A 109 19.68 -2.78 7.69
C ARG A 109 20.27 -3.45 6.45
N GLU A 110 19.48 -4.22 5.71
CA GLU A 110 19.93 -4.91 4.50
C GLU A 110 20.31 -3.93 3.38
N LEU A 111 19.47 -2.92 3.14
CA LEU A 111 19.76 -1.85 2.17
C LEU A 111 21.06 -1.12 2.54
N SER A 112 21.28 -0.86 3.83
CA SER A 112 22.54 -0.26 4.31
C SER A 112 23.76 -1.17 4.13
N ARG A 113 23.58 -2.50 4.17
CA ARG A 113 24.64 -3.47 3.85
C ARG A 113 24.98 -3.42 2.36
N VAL A 114 23.98 -3.57 1.49
CA VAL A 114 24.14 -3.56 0.04
C VAL A 114 24.73 -2.23 -0.45
N LYS A 115 24.31 -1.10 0.13
CA LYS A 115 24.86 0.21 -0.21
C LYS A 115 26.36 0.31 0.10
N ARG A 116 26.81 -0.28 1.21
CA ARG A 116 28.25 -0.31 1.54
C ARG A 116 29.03 -1.21 0.59
N GLU A 117 28.51 -2.40 0.30
CA GLU A 117 29.12 -3.33 -0.67
C GLU A 117 29.24 -2.69 -2.06
N LEU A 118 28.21 -1.97 -2.52
CA LEU A 118 28.25 -1.27 -3.80
C LEU A 118 29.32 -0.16 -3.83
N VAL A 119 29.47 0.60 -2.74
CA VAL A 119 30.52 1.63 -2.65
C VAL A 119 31.91 1.00 -2.67
N GLU A 120 32.10 -0.11 -1.95
CA GLU A 120 33.36 -0.84 -1.93
C GLU A 120 33.72 -1.41 -3.31
N GLU A 121 32.77 -2.05 -3.99
CA GLU A 121 32.98 -2.56 -5.35
C GLU A 121 33.22 -1.45 -6.37
N SER A 122 32.54 -0.31 -6.23
CA SER A 122 32.82 0.86 -7.06
C SER A 122 34.25 1.38 -6.87
N ALA A 123 34.77 1.35 -5.63
CA ALA A 123 36.14 1.75 -5.35
C ALA A 123 37.14 0.75 -5.95
N ARG A 124 36.90 -0.56 -5.77
CA ARG A 124 37.71 -1.64 -6.37
C ARG A 124 37.75 -1.54 -7.89
N LEU A 125 36.59 -1.35 -8.54
CA LEU A 125 36.53 -1.18 -9.99
C LEU A 125 37.30 0.05 -10.47
N SER A 126 37.25 1.15 -9.72
CA SER A 126 38.03 2.35 -10.04
C SER A 126 39.53 2.08 -9.97
N GLU A 127 39.99 1.36 -8.94
CA GLU A 127 41.40 0.97 -8.77
C GLU A 127 41.86 0.04 -9.89
N VAL A 128 41.08 -1.00 -10.21
CA VAL A 128 41.37 -1.92 -11.34
C VAL A 128 41.43 -1.15 -12.66
N ARG A 129 40.52 -0.20 -12.89
CA ARG A 129 40.55 0.63 -14.10
C ARG A 129 41.80 1.51 -14.18
N GLN A 130 42.26 2.05 -13.05
CA GLN A 130 43.46 2.88 -13.00
C GLN A 130 44.72 2.04 -13.25
N THR A 131 44.86 0.90 -12.57
CA THR A 131 45.99 -0.01 -12.78
C THR A 131 46.08 -0.52 -14.22
N LEU A 132 44.95 -0.86 -14.83
CA LEU A 132 44.91 -1.24 -16.25
C LEU A 132 45.40 -0.09 -17.15
N ARG A 133 44.97 1.14 -16.87
CA ARG A 133 45.43 2.32 -17.62
C ARG A 133 46.94 2.50 -17.49
N ASP A 134 47.47 2.39 -16.28
CA ASP A 134 48.90 2.58 -16.03
C ASP A 134 49.74 1.47 -16.69
N GLN A 135 49.26 0.23 -16.68
CA GLN A 135 49.90 -0.89 -17.38
C GLN A 135 49.89 -0.71 -18.90
N THR A 136 48.76 -0.27 -19.47
CA THR A 136 48.67 -0.01 -20.93
C THR A 136 49.61 1.12 -21.35
N PHE A 137 49.70 2.18 -20.55
CA PHE A 137 50.61 3.29 -20.81
C PHE A 137 52.08 2.89 -20.68
N ALA A 138 52.43 2.14 -19.63
CA ALA A 138 53.78 1.62 -19.44
C ALA A 138 54.21 0.70 -20.59
N SER A 139 53.31 -0.18 -21.04
CA SER A 139 53.56 -1.08 -22.17
C SER A 139 53.77 -0.31 -23.48
N PHE A 140 53.00 0.76 -23.69
CA PHE A 140 53.17 1.65 -24.83
C PHE A 140 54.52 2.35 -24.80
N LEU A 141 54.91 2.96 -23.67
CA LEU A 141 56.20 3.62 -23.51
C LEU A 141 57.38 2.65 -23.72
N ALA A 142 57.29 1.43 -23.18
CA ALA A 142 58.30 0.40 -23.40
C ALA A 142 58.40 -0.04 -24.89
N GLY A 143 57.30 0.05 -25.64
CA GLY A 143 57.30 -0.14 -27.10
C GLY A 143 58.06 0.99 -27.81
N VAL A 144 57.72 2.25 -27.49
CA VAL A 144 58.37 3.44 -28.08
C VAL A 144 59.88 3.44 -27.80
N GLN A 145 60.28 3.15 -26.56
CA GLN A 145 61.68 3.12 -26.16
C GLN A 145 62.49 2.12 -26.99
N ARG A 146 61.97 0.89 -27.19
CA ARG A 146 62.63 -0.12 -28.04
C ARG A 146 62.81 0.34 -29.49
N THR A 147 61.82 1.04 -30.04
CA THR A 147 61.92 1.59 -31.40
C THR A 147 62.99 2.68 -31.49
N VAL A 148 63.05 3.59 -30.52
CA VAL A 148 64.07 4.65 -30.45
C VAL A 148 65.47 4.05 -30.33
N GLU A 149 65.65 3.06 -29.45
CA GLU A 149 66.93 2.38 -29.28
C GLU A 149 67.37 1.65 -30.56
N SER A 150 66.43 0.99 -31.26
CA SER A 150 66.70 0.37 -32.56
C SER A 150 67.18 1.40 -33.58
N GLN A 151 66.48 2.54 -33.70
CA GLN A 151 66.87 3.62 -34.63
C GLN A 151 68.22 4.26 -34.26
N ALA A 152 68.50 4.43 -32.96
CA ALA A 152 69.79 4.94 -32.50
C ALA A 152 70.93 3.98 -32.87
N GLN A 153 70.72 2.67 -32.73
CA GLN A 153 71.70 1.67 -33.16
C GLN A 153 71.94 1.69 -34.68
N GLU A 154 70.86 1.78 -35.47
CA GLU A 154 70.98 1.92 -36.92
C GLU A 154 71.75 3.18 -37.31
N THR A 155 71.42 4.32 -36.70
CA THR A 155 72.10 5.60 -36.94
C THR A 155 73.58 5.52 -36.59
N ARG A 156 73.93 4.87 -35.47
CA ARG A 156 75.32 4.63 -35.07
C ARG A 156 76.06 3.77 -36.08
N ARG A 157 75.45 2.69 -36.58
CA ARG A 157 76.04 1.86 -37.64
C ARG A 157 76.26 2.63 -38.94
N PHE A 158 75.32 3.50 -39.32
CA PHE A 158 75.50 4.37 -40.48
C PHE A 158 76.68 5.33 -40.27
N GLN A 159 76.80 5.93 -39.08
CA GLN A 159 77.93 6.80 -38.75
C GLN A 159 79.26 6.05 -38.82
N GLU A 160 79.36 4.87 -38.19
CA GLU A 160 80.57 4.03 -38.25
C GLU A 160 80.97 3.68 -39.69
N ARG A 161 79.99 3.46 -40.59
CA ARG A 161 80.24 3.24 -42.02
C ARG A 161 80.78 4.49 -42.72
N LEU A 162 80.27 5.67 -42.38
CA LEU A 162 80.78 6.94 -42.92
C LEU A 162 82.22 7.19 -42.45
N ASP A 163 82.46 7.05 -41.16
CA ASP A 163 83.79 7.23 -40.57
C ASP A 163 84.82 6.23 -41.15
N ALA A 164 84.40 5.01 -41.51
CA ALA A 164 85.25 4.03 -42.18
C ALA A 164 85.55 4.34 -43.65
N LEU A 165 84.68 5.10 -44.34
CA LEU A 165 84.87 5.48 -45.74
C LEU A 165 85.91 6.59 -45.92
N GLU A 166 86.03 7.51 -44.96
CA GLU A 166 86.97 8.63 -44.99
C GLU A 166 88.44 8.17 -45.20
N PRO A 167 89.01 7.26 -44.39
CA PRO A 167 90.37 6.76 -44.61
C PRO A 167 90.49 5.80 -45.81
N ALA A 168 89.38 5.27 -46.34
CA ALA A 168 89.38 4.46 -47.57
C ALA A 168 89.48 5.34 -48.82
N MET A 169 88.80 6.49 -48.83
CA MET A 169 88.89 7.48 -49.90
C MET A 169 90.26 8.16 -49.95
N GLU A 170 90.84 8.51 -48.80
CA GLU A 170 92.20 9.05 -48.74
C GLU A 170 93.24 8.08 -49.30
N ARG A 171 93.14 6.79 -48.97
CA ARG A 171 94.01 5.75 -49.55
C ARG A 171 93.83 5.61 -51.06
N GLY A 172 92.60 5.67 -51.57
CA GLY A 172 92.31 5.63 -53.00
C GLY A 172 92.81 6.86 -53.78
N LEU A 173 92.90 8.03 -53.13
CA LEU A 173 93.50 9.23 -53.70
C LEU A 173 95.04 9.16 -53.71
N GLN A 174 95.65 8.66 -52.63
CA GLN A 174 97.10 8.46 -52.56
C GLN A 174 97.62 7.42 -53.57
N LEU A 175 96.84 6.37 -53.86
CA LEU A 175 97.20 5.36 -54.87
C LEU A 175 97.16 5.96 -56.29
N ARG A 176 96.16 6.79 -56.60
CA ARG A 176 96.06 7.46 -57.90
C ARG A 176 97.15 8.51 -58.17
N HIS A 177 97.70 9.13 -57.12
CA HIS A 177 98.83 10.07 -57.26
C HIS A 177 100.19 9.36 -57.44
N LYS A 178 100.27 8.04 -57.31
CA LYS A 178 101.49 7.25 -57.56
C LYS A 178 101.55 6.60 -58.95
N GLU A 179 100.49 6.75 -59.75
CA GLU A 179 100.39 6.19 -61.11
C GLU A 179 100.58 7.25 -62.23
N PHE A 180 100.97 8.47 -61.87
CA PHE A 180 101.46 9.53 -62.77
C PHE A 180 102.85 9.98 -62.34
#